data_AF-A0A7J4GS03-F1
#
_entry.id   AF-A0A7J4GS03-F1
#
_cell.length_a   1.000
_cell.length_b   1.000
_cell.length_c   1.000
_cell.angle_alpha   90.00
_cell.angle_beta   90.00
_cell.angle_gamma   90.00
#
_symmetry.space_group_name_H-M   'P 1'
#
loop_
_entity.id
_entity.type
_entity.pdbx_description
1 polymer ?
#
loop_
_entity_poly.entity_id
_entity_poly.type
_entity_poly.pdbx_seq_one_letter_code
_entity_poly.pdbx_strand_id
1 'polypeptide(L)'
;MALRLHDTRRREKVVFSTIEPGKVKMYVCGVTVYDFCHLGHARCYIAFDLIHRWLEYSGYDVLYIQNFTDIDDKIIKRSNESGIDWKKIVDDNIEAYYEDMDLLNILRADEYPRCTEYVEEMISITESLIDKEHAYVAKDGVYFSIASAPEKYGMLTGQNIDGVLGGAGGRVSESGKRDHKDFALWKSAKPGEPTWPSPWGDGRPGWHIECTAMSMDHLGEQFDIHGGGQDLLFPHHEAEIFQGECHTGCKPVVNHWLHNGFVNMDGEKMSKSLGNFWTIRDICEKIDPLVLRFALINAHYRSPIDMNEQLLHDAGRNHSRILTVYKQALENQCENPLPLPKGDVASGVPLIKSLGLMEKMAEALAKAMDDDFNSREAVAKVLGGVREIGKLLDSDLEVKDKSSFANFAVEWMEEYAGLVLGILPSRDEIMTEKVDPKRDEIRSEVEDLLKQRTEARANKDWPAADAIRDKLVALGVTVVDTADGPVWEL
;
A
#
# COMPACT_ATOMS: atom_id res chain seq x y z
N MET A 1 1.03 -13.03 -20.28
CA MET A 1 -0.21 -13.82 -20.51
C MET A 1 -1.36 -12.81 -20.54
N ALA A 2 -2.62 -13.22 -20.67
CA ALA A 2 -3.68 -12.26 -20.36
C ALA A 2 -3.71 -12.03 -18.84
N LEU A 3 -3.77 -10.78 -18.39
CA LEU A 3 -3.93 -10.43 -16.98
C LEU A 3 -5.25 -11.03 -16.46
N ARG A 4 -5.17 -11.67 -15.29
CA ARG A 4 -6.31 -12.20 -14.56
C ARG A 4 -6.32 -11.63 -13.15
N LEU A 5 -7.50 -11.39 -12.61
CA LEU A 5 -7.67 -10.91 -11.23
C LEU A 5 -8.81 -11.65 -10.56
N HIS A 6 -8.75 -11.78 -9.24
CA HIS A 6 -9.87 -12.30 -8.48
C HIS A 6 -10.91 -11.22 -8.26
N ASP A 7 -12.05 -11.40 -8.89
CA ASP A 7 -13.20 -10.53 -8.73
C ASP A 7 -14.02 -10.99 -7.52
N THR A 8 -14.16 -10.10 -6.54
CA THR A 8 -14.90 -10.38 -5.30
C THR A 8 -16.36 -10.73 -5.52
N ARG A 9 -17.04 -10.06 -6.46
CA ARG A 9 -18.44 -10.34 -6.77
C ARG A 9 -18.59 -11.71 -7.44
N ARG A 10 -17.68 -12.05 -8.36
CA ARG A 10 -17.71 -13.33 -9.10
C ARG A 10 -17.09 -14.49 -8.30
N ARG A 11 -16.29 -14.20 -7.27
CA ARG A 11 -15.59 -15.13 -6.36
C ARG A 11 -14.63 -16.07 -7.08
N GLU A 12 -14.07 -15.62 -8.19
CA GLU A 12 -13.13 -16.38 -8.99
C GLU A 12 -12.13 -15.46 -9.71
N LYS A 13 -11.02 -16.05 -10.18
CA LYS A 13 -10.08 -15.35 -11.05
C LYS A 13 -10.65 -15.25 -12.46
N VAL A 14 -10.99 -14.04 -12.88
CA VAL A 14 -11.48 -13.73 -14.23
C VAL A 14 -10.39 -13.10 -15.08
N VAL A 15 -10.54 -13.14 -16.40
CA VAL A 15 -9.69 -12.36 -17.30
C VAL A 15 -10.03 -10.88 -17.09
N PHE A 16 -9.01 -10.05 -16.91
CA PHE A 16 -9.19 -8.61 -16.79
C PHE A 16 -9.65 -8.03 -18.12
N SER A 17 -10.67 -7.18 -18.07
CA SER A 17 -11.23 -6.52 -19.23
C SER A 17 -11.67 -5.11 -18.85
N THR A 18 -11.47 -4.16 -19.75
CA THR A 18 -11.85 -2.77 -19.55
C THR A 18 -13.09 -2.41 -20.36
N ILE A 19 -13.86 -1.44 -19.89
CA ILE A 19 -15.03 -0.89 -20.58
C ILE A 19 -14.56 -0.19 -21.88
N GLU A 20 -13.50 0.63 -21.77
CA GLU A 20 -12.81 1.21 -22.91
C GLU A 20 -11.46 0.50 -23.11
N PRO A 21 -11.18 -0.12 -24.28
CA PRO A 21 -9.94 -0.86 -24.50
C PRO A 21 -8.70 -0.03 -24.22
N GLY A 22 -7.83 -0.52 -23.32
CA GLY A 22 -6.56 0.12 -22.98
C GLY A 22 -6.65 1.22 -21.91
N LYS A 23 -7.85 1.57 -21.44
CA LYS A 23 -8.03 2.52 -20.32
C LYS A 23 -8.61 1.84 -19.10
N VAL A 24 -8.21 2.27 -17.91
CA VAL A 24 -8.73 1.74 -16.65
C VAL A 24 -9.22 2.89 -15.78
N LYS A 25 -10.52 2.89 -15.47
CA LYS A 25 -11.11 3.77 -14.46
C LYS A 25 -11.15 3.04 -13.12
N MET A 26 -10.31 3.48 -12.18
CA MET A 26 -10.11 2.83 -10.89
C MET A 26 -10.50 3.77 -9.74
N TYR A 27 -11.40 3.32 -8.87
CA TYR A 27 -11.72 3.99 -7.62
C TYR A 27 -11.30 3.12 -6.44
N VAL A 28 -10.64 3.69 -5.44
CA VAL A 28 -10.32 3.01 -4.18
C VAL A 28 -10.82 3.86 -3.02
N CYS A 29 -11.64 3.30 -2.13
CA CYS A 29 -12.09 4.03 -0.94
C CYS A 29 -10.89 4.49 -0.11
N GLY A 30 -10.86 5.78 0.20
CA GLY A 30 -9.81 6.37 1.03
C GLY A 30 -10.11 6.30 2.53
N VAL A 31 -9.42 7.16 3.30
CA VAL A 31 -9.50 7.19 4.76
C VAL A 31 -10.50 8.23 5.27
N THR A 32 -11.06 7.97 6.44
CA THR A 32 -11.61 9.02 7.31
C THR A 32 -10.47 9.78 7.97
N VAL A 33 -10.33 11.08 7.66
CA VAL A 33 -9.21 11.92 8.10
C VAL A 33 -9.43 12.53 9.48
N TYR A 34 -9.65 11.67 10.47
CA TYR A 34 -9.84 12.06 11.88
C TYR A 34 -8.60 11.82 12.75
N ASP A 35 -7.66 11.01 12.27
CA ASP A 35 -6.45 10.58 12.97
C ASP A 35 -5.43 10.00 11.98
N PHE A 36 -4.20 9.78 12.44
CA PHE A 36 -3.10 9.29 11.59
C PHE A 36 -3.35 7.90 11.01
N CYS A 37 -2.74 7.66 9.85
CA CYS A 37 -2.84 6.37 9.19
C CYS A 37 -2.08 5.28 9.94
N HIS A 38 -2.61 4.07 9.86
CA HIS A 38 -2.05 2.91 10.53
C HIS A 38 -1.69 1.82 9.53
N LEU A 39 -1.09 0.75 10.04
CA LEU A 39 -0.58 -0.36 9.23
C LEU A 39 -1.64 -1.04 8.33
N GLY A 40 -2.92 -0.99 8.73
CA GLY A 40 -4.03 -1.47 7.90
C GLY A 40 -4.24 -0.60 6.65
N HIS A 41 -4.12 0.73 6.80
CA HIS A 41 -4.14 1.66 5.67
C HIS A 41 -2.92 1.45 4.77
N ALA A 42 -1.71 1.31 5.34
CA ALA A 42 -0.51 1.00 4.57
C ALA A 42 -0.69 -0.25 3.70
N ARG A 43 -1.24 -1.32 4.27
CA ARG A 43 -1.53 -2.55 3.52
C ARG A 43 -2.50 -2.33 2.36
N CYS A 44 -3.57 -1.57 2.57
CA CYS A 44 -4.53 -1.24 1.51
C CYS A 44 -3.84 -0.47 0.38
N TYR A 45 -3.22 0.66 0.69
CA TYR A 45 -2.69 1.56 -0.33
C TYR A 45 -1.43 1.03 -1.02
N ILE A 46 -0.60 0.21 -0.35
CA ILE A 46 0.49 -0.52 -1.01
C ILE A 46 -0.06 -1.58 -1.99
N ALA A 47 -1.17 -2.25 -1.64
CA ALA A 47 -1.78 -3.23 -2.55
C ALA A 47 -2.31 -2.55 -3.83
N PHE A 48 -3.02 -1.43 -3.67
CA PHE A 48 -3.56 -0.69 -4.82
C PHE A 48 -2.50 0.08 -5.61
N ASP A 49 -1.42 0.51 -4.97
CA ASP A 49 -0.23 1.03 -5.65
C ASP A 49 0.47 -0.04 -6.50
N LEU A 50 0.62 -1.28 -6.01
CA LEU A 50 1.15 -2.38 -6.83
C LEU A 50 0.25 -2.69 -8.04
N ILE A 51 -1.07 -2.66 -7.84
CA ILE A 51 -2.06 -2.85 -8.91
C ILE A 51 -1.91 -1.74 -9.95
N HIS A 52 -1.89 -0.48 -9.49
CA HIS A 52 -1.70 0.70 -10.34
C HIS A 52 -0.42 0.61 -11.17
N ARG A 53 0.74 0.38 -10.50
CA ARG A 53 2.05 0.23 -11.13
C ARG A 53 2.05 -0.88 -12.18
N TRP A 54 1.43 -2.02 -11.91
CA TRP A 54 1.38 -3.12 -12.87
C TRP A 54 0.49 -2.83 -14.08
N LEU A 55 -0.64 -2.15 -13.87
CA LEU A 55 -1.52 -1.75 -14.97
C LEU A 55 -0.82 -0.77 -15.91
N GLU A 56 -0.20 0.29 -15.36
CA GLU A 56 0.60 1.25 -16.12
C GLU A 56 1.77 0.57 -16.85
N TYR A 57 2.53 -0.27 -16.12
CA TYR A 57 3.63 -1.04 -16.73
C TYR A 57 3.15 -1.99 -17.84
N SER A 58 1.92 -2.50 -17.75
CA SER A 58 1.30 -3.34 -18.77
C SER A 58 0.73 -2.54 -19.96
N GLY A 59 0.87 -1.21 -19.95
CA GLY A 59 0.47 -0.32 -21.04
C GLY A 59 -0.99 0.16 -20.98
N TYR A 60 -1.65 0.06 -19.82
CA TYR A 60 -2.94 0.70 -19.61
C TYR A 60 -2.77 2.17 -19.24
N ASP A 61 -3.71 3.01 -19.70
CA ASP A 61 -3.89 4.40 -19.25
C ASP A 61 -4.86 4.39 -18.06
N VAL A 62 -4.34 4.56 -16.84
CA VAL A 62 -5.12 4.45 -15.60
C VAL A 62 -5.54 5.82 -15.10
N LEU A 63 -6.85 6.02 -14.95
CA LEU A 63 -7.42 7.11 -14.14
C LEU A 63 -7.74 6.56 -12.75
N TYR A 64 -6.89 6.89 -11.78
CA TYR A 64 -6.97 6.45 -10.39
C TYR A 64 -7.52 7.56 -9.48
N ILE A 65 -8.66 7.30 -8.86
CA ILE A 65 -9.34 8.19 -7.91
C ILE A 65 -9.35 7.57 -6.52
N GLN A 66 -9.06 8.39 -5.49
CA GLN A 66 -9.16 7.97 -4.10
C GLN A 66 -9.67 9.10 -3.21
N ASN A 67 -10.83 8.94 -2.58
CA ASN A 67 -11.44 10.04 -1.83
C ASN A 67 -10.80 10.32 -0.45
N PHE A 68 -11.17 11.45 0.15
CA PHE A 68 -11.08 11.65 1.60
C PHE A 68 -12.48 11.79 2.20
N THR A 69 -12.75 11.01 3.25
CA THR A 69 -13.95 11.20 4.08
C THR A 69 -13.64 12.26 5.12
N ASP A 70 -13.93 13.52 4.80
CA ASP A 70 -13.65 14.71 5.61
C ASP A 70 -14.85 15.19 6.44
N ILE A 71 -15.95 14.42 6.45
CA ILE A 71 -17.06 14.59 7.38
C ILE A 71 -17.59 13.23 7.86
N ASP A 72 -17.45 12.94 9.16
CA ASP A 72 -17.95 11.72 9.78
C ASP A 72 -18.17 11.90 11.29
N ASP A 73 -18.96 11.01 11.89
CA ASP A 73 -19.15 10.90 13.35
C ASP A 73 -17.80 10.88 14.12
N LYS A 74 -16.77 10.23 13.58
CA LYS A 74 -15.43 10.16 14.20
C LYS A 74 -14.71 11.51 14.21
N ILE A 75 -14.81 12.29 13.14
CA ILE A 75 -14.19 13.62 13.02
C ILE A 75 -14.84 14.58 14.02
N ILE A 76 -16.18 14.60 14.05
CA ILE A 76 -16.97 15.42 14.97
C ILE A 76 -16.62 15.07 16.43
N LYS A 77 -16.59 13.78 16.75
CA LYS A 77 -16.21 13.31 18.09
C LYS A 77 -14.80 13.78 18.47
N ARG A 78 -13.82 13.64 17.57
CA ARG A 78 -12.43 14.05 17.80
C ARG A 78 -12.31 15.56 17.99
N SER A 79 -13.02 16.36 17.19
CA SER A 79 -13.10 17.81 17.33
C SER A 79 -13.63 18.21 18.70
N ASN A 80 -14.73 17.61 19.13
CA ASN A 80 -15.32 17.86 20.46
C ASN A 80 -14.39 17.45 21.62
N GLU A 81 -13.70 16.31 21.50
CA GLU A 81 -12.79 15.81 22.55
C GLU A 81 -11.50 16.65 22.67
N SER A 82 -10.98 17.16 21.55
CA SER A 82 -9.73 17.93 21.51
C SER A 82 -9.91 19.44 21.65
N GLY A 83 -11.11 19.96 21.39
CA GLY A 83 -11.38 21.40 21.30
C GLY A 83 -10.79 22.05 20.05
N ILE A 84 -10.28 21.27 19.09
CA ILE A 84 -9.73 21.74 17.81
C ILE A 84 -10.85 21.77 16.76
N ASP A 85 -10.87 22.81 15.93
CA ASP A 85 -11.81 22.90 14.80
C ASP A 85 -11.68 21.68 13.88
N TRP A 86 -12.82 21.12 13.46
CA TRP A 86 -12.84 19.89 12.68
C TRP A 86 -12.15 20.05 11.32
N LYS A 87 -12.19 21.23 10.68
CA LYS A 87 -11.50 21.47 9.40
C LYS A 87 -10.00 21.43 9.58
N LYS A 88 -9.50 21.98 10.69
CA LYS A 88 -8.08 21.89 11.02
C LYS A 88 -7.65 20.44 11.24
N ILE A 89 -8.45 19.63 11.95
CA ILE A 89 -8.17 18.20 12.12
C ILE A 89 -8.09 17.51 10.76
N VAL A 90 -9.06 17.76 9.88
CA VAL A 90 -9.11 17.21 8.52
C VAL A 90 -7.85 17.58 7.73
N ASP A 91 -7.52 18.87 7.65
CA ASP A 91 -6.41 19.35 6.82
C ASP A 91 -5.06 18.85 7.34
N ASP A 92 -4.83 18.88 8.66
CA ASP A 92 -3.61 18.33 9.27
C ASP A 92 -3.46 16.82 9.01
N ASN A 93 -4.56 16.06 9.01
CA ASN A 93 -4.51 14.62 8.75
C ASN A 93 -4.41 14.27 7.26
N ILE A 94 -4.89 15.13 6.36
CA ILE A 94 -4.67 14.99 4.91
C ILE A 94 -3.18 15.23 4.58
N GLU A 95 -2.57 16.27 5.14
CA GLU A 95 -1.13 16.50 5.01
C GLU A 95 -0.33 15.31 5.55
N ALA A 96 -0.70 14.83 6.75
CA ALA A 96 -0.05 13.66 7.34
C ALA A 96 -0.25 12.37 6.52
N TYR A 97 -1.43 12.17 5.91
CA TYR A 97 -1.68 11.07 4.99
C TYR A 97 -0.69 11.10 3.82
N TYR A 98 -0.52 12.28 3.22
CA TYR A 98 0.35 12.44 2.06
C TYR A 98 1.80 12.14 2.38
N GLU A 99 2.31 12.61 3.52
CA GLU A 99 3.64 12.28 4.02
C GLU A 99 3.79 10.77 4.30
N ASP A 100 2.80 10.14 4.95
CA ASP A 100 2.83 8.70 5.26
C ASP A 100 2.88 7.84 3.99
N MET A 101 2.11 8.21 2.96
CA MET A 101 2.09 7.48 1.69
C MET A 101 3.42 7.66 0.93
N ASP A 102 3.99 8.87 0.95
CA ASP A 102 5.27 9.15 0.30
C ASP A 102 6.41 8.37 0.95
N LEU A 103 6.44 8.29 2.28
CA LEU A 103 7.41 7.47 3.02
C LEU A 103 7.39 6.00 2.54
N LEU A 104 6.20 5.47 2.22
CA LEU A 104 6.01 4.11 1.75
C LEU A 104 6.16 3.95 0.23
N ASN A 105 6.63 4.98 -0.48
CA ASN A 105 6.78 5.02 -1.94
C ASN A 105 5.49 4.61 -2.68
N ILE A 106 4.35 5.09 -2.19
CA ILE A 106 3.04 4.90 -2.81
C ILE A 106 2.84 6.03 -3.81
N LEU A 107 2.55 5.70 -5.07
CA LEU A 107 2.22 6.71 -6.07
C LEU A 107 0.92 7.42 -5.70
N ARG A 108 0.87 8.74 -5.95
CA ARG A 108 -0.36 9.51 -5.81
C ARG A 108 -1.43 8.98 -6.77
N ALA A 109 -2.68 8.98 -6.31
CA ALA A 109 -3.83 8.93 -7.20
C ALA A 109 -3.89 10.23 -8.03
N ASP A 110 -4.57 10.20 -9.15
CA ASP A 110 -4.73 11.37 -10.02
C ASP A 110 -5.53 12.46 -9.31
N GLU A 111 -6.58 12.07 -8.57
CA GLU A 111 -7.42 13.00 -7.81
C GLU A 111 -7.86 12.43 -6.46
N TYR A 112 -8.05 13.35 -5.51
CA TYR A 112 -8.47 13.06 -4.14
C TYR A 112 -9.72 13.87 -3.74
N PRO A 113 -10.92 13.53 -4.27
CA PRO A 113 -12.13 14.28 -3.96
C PRO A 113 -12.48 14.22 -2.47
N ARG A 114 -12.97 15.34 -1.91
CA ARG A 114 -13.40 15.41 -0.51
C ARG A 114 -14.91 15.29 -0.40
N CYS A 115 -15.40 14.47 0.54
CA CYS A 115 -16.83 14.28 0.77
C CYS A 115 -17.61 15.59 0.91
N THR A 116 -17.07 16.60 1.60
CA THR A 116 -17.73 17.89 1.79
C THR A 116 -17.92 18.72 0.52
N GLU A 117 -17.22 18.40 -0.57
CA GLU A 117 -17.32 19.07 -1.87
C GLU A 117 -18.48 18.51 -2.72
N TYR A 118 -19.01 17.33 -2.38
CA TYR A 118 -19.99 16.58 -3.19
C TYR A 118 -21.38 16.49 -2.53
N VAL A 119 -21.68 17.37 -1.58
CA VAL A 119 -22.93 17.28 -0.80
C VAL A 119 -24.16 17.50 -1.69
N GLU A 120 -24.07 18.36 -2.70
CA GLU A 120 -25.19 18.62 -3.62
C GLU A 120 -25.52 17.38 -4.46
N GLU A 121 -24.50 16.68 -4.96
CA GLU A 121 -24.60 15.43 -5.70
C GLU A 121 -25.20 14.33 -4.82
N MET A 122 -24.76 14.21 -3.57
CA MET A 122 -25.33 13.25 -2.61
C MET A 122 -26.81 13.52 -2.32
N ILE A 123 -27.22 14.79 -2.24
CA ILE A 123 -28.63 15.17 -2.12
C ILE A 123 -29.39 14.74 -3.39
N SER A 124 -28.86 15.05 -4.58
CA SER A 124 -29.50 14.69 -5.86
C SER A 124 -29.70 13.18 -6.02
N ILE A 125 -28.67 12.38 -5.68
CA ILE A 125 -28.77 10.91 -5.70
C ILE A 125 -29.84 10.44 -4.71
N THR A 126 -29.88 11.04 -3.52
CA THR A 126 -30.87 10.68 -2.50
C THR A 126 -32.30 11.02 -2.94
N GLU A 127 -32.53 12.18 -3.55
CA GLU A 127 -33.83 12.54 -4.15
C GLU A 127 -34.24 11.52 -5.21
N SER A 128 -33.32 11.17 -6.12
CA SER A 128 -33.56 10.15 -7.14
C SER A 128 -33.92 8.79 -6.54
N LEU A 129 -33.28 8.37 -5.45
CA LEU A 129 -33.58 7.11 -4.78
C LEU A 129 -34.95 7.14 -4.08
N ILE A 130 -35.40 8.30 -3.58
CA ILE A 130 -36.75 8.47 -3.04
C ILE A 130 -37.78 8.39 -4.18
N ASP A 131 -37.57 9.10 -5.28
CA ASP A 131 -38.48 9.13 -6.43
C ASP A 131 -38.65 7.74 -7.06
N LYS A 132 -37.61 6.91 -6.99
CA LYS A 132 -37.60 5.50 -7.45
C LYS A 132 -38.07 4.50 -6.38
N GLU A 133 -38.61 4.97 -5.26
CA GLU A 133 -39.13 4.14 -4.16
C GLU A 133 -38.07 3.23 -3.49
N HIS A 134 -36.79 3.55 -3.63
CA HIS A 134 -35.68 2.85 -2.97
C HIS A 134 -35.29 3.46 -1.62
N ALA A 135 -35.68 4.70 -1.36
CA ALA A 135 -35.39 5.40 -0.11
C ALA A 135 -36.66 5.99 0.54
N TYR A 136 -36.58 6.30 1.82
CA TYR A 136 -37.67 6.94 2.55
C TYR A 136 -37.17 7.92 3.61
N VAL A 137 -37.97 8.97 3.83
CA VAL A 137 -37.77 9.94 4.90
C VAL A 137 -38.28 9.37 6.22
N ALA A 138 -37.51 9.55 7.28
CA ALA A 138 -37.83 9.19 8.65
C ALA A 138 -37.61 10.40 9.58
N LYS A 139 -37.87 10.21 10.89
CA LYS A 139 -37.77 11.28 11.89
C LYS A 139 -36.36 11.86 12.07
N ASP A 140 -35.33 11.08 11.73
CA ASP A 140 -33.91 11.35 12.03
C ASP A 140 -33.01 11.30 10.78
N GLY A 141 -33.62 11.32 9.59
CA GLY A 141 -32.88 11.35 8.33
C GLY A 141 -33.61 10.67 7.18
N VAL A 142 -32.85 10.35 6.13
CA VAL A 142 -33.30 9.57 4.97
C VAL A 142 -32.53 8.26 4.93
N TYR A 143 -33.24 7.16 4.68
CA TYR A 143 -32.68 5.82 4.66
C TYR A 143 -32.94 5.11 3.34
N PHE A 144 -31.96 4.32 2.90
CA PHE A 144 -32.16 3.36 1.82
C PHE A 144 -32.91 2.13 2.36
N SER A 145 -33.96 1.70 1.67
CA SER A 145 -34.70 0.49 2.01
C SER A 145 -34.10 -0.72 1.30
N ILE A 146 -33.41 -1.59 2.03
CA ILE A 146 -32.82 -2.81 1.44
C ILE A 146 -33.90 -3.72 0.84
N ALA A 147 -35.10 -3.73 1.44
CA ALA A 147 -36.25 -4.49 0.95
C ALA A 147 -36.73 -4.06 -0.44
N SER A 148 -36.35 -2.87 -0.93
CA SER A 148 -36.69 -2.39 -2.27
C SER A 148 -35.82 -3.01 -3.38
N ALA A 149 -34.70 -3.62 -3.04
CA ALA A 149 -33.75 -4.21 -3.98
C ALA A 149 -33.06 -5.48 -3.41
N PRO A 150 -33.84 -6.46 -2.91
CA PRO A 150 -33.29 -7.60 -2.16
C PRO A 150 -32.31 -8.45 -2.99
N GLU A 151 -32.39 -8.39 -4.32
CA GLU A 151 -31.49 -9.10 -5.23
C GLU A 151 -30.03 -8.61 -5.17
N LYS A 152 -29.78 -7.43 -4.61
CA LYS A 152 -28.43 -6.86 -4.46
C LYS A 152 -27.74 -7.26 -3.17
N TYR A 153 -28.48 -7.77 -2.19
CA TYR A 153 -27.94 -8.14 -0.89
C TYR A 153 -26.95 -9.29 -1.04
N GLY A 154 -25.78 -9.18 -0.42
CA GLY A 154 -24.79 -10.25 -0.47
C GLY A 154 -24.07 -10.40 -1.81
N MET A 155 -24.19 -9.44 -2.74
CA MET A 155 -23.49 -9.51 -4.03
C MET A 155 -21.99 -9.67 -3.87
N LEU A 156 -21.40 -9.04 -2.84
CA LEU A 156 -19.98 -9.15 -2.55
C LEU A 156 -19.70 -10.21 -1.49
N THR A 157 -20.43 -10.21 -0.38
CA THR A 157 -20.18 -11.14 0.74
C THR A 157 -20.61 -12.59 0.48
N GLY A 158 -21.57 -12.80 -0.43
CA GLY A 158 -22.20 -14.10 -0.67
C GLY A 158 -23.23 -14.53 0.37
N GLN A 159 -23.59 -13.63 1.28
CA GLN A 159 -24.63 -13.90 2.25
C GLN A 159 -26.01 -13.83 1.60
N ASN A 160 -26.91 -14.75 1.96
CA ASN A 160 -28.33 -14.63 1.59
C ASN A 160 -29.04 -13.81 2.68
N ILE A 161 -29.87 -12.85 2.27
CA ILE A 161 -30.72 -12.05 3.16
C ILE A 161 -31.55 -12.95 4.10
N ASP A 162 -32.04 -14.09 3.61
CA ASP A 162 -32.81 -15.07 4.40
C ASP A 162 -31.99 -15.73 5.52
N GLY A 163 -30.69 -15.95 5.28
CA GLY A 163 -29.78 -16.52 6.28
C GLY A 163 -29.47 -15.55 7.42
N VAL A 164 -29.49 -14.25 7.13
CA VAL A 164 -29.31 -13.17 8.13
C VAL A 164 -30.62 -12.94 8.91
N LEU A 165 -31.79 -13.08 8.26
CA LEU A 165 -33.12 -12.99 8.89
C LEU A 165 -33.30 -14.00 10.04
N GLY A 166 -32.65 -15.16 9.98
CA GLY A 166 -32.71 -16.17 11.04
C GLY A 166 -31.80 -15.89 12.26
N GLY A 167 -30.81 -15.01 12.13
CA GLY A 167 -29.75 -14.81 13.14
C GLY A 167 -29.76 -13.47 13.87
N ALA A 168 -30.28 -12.41 13.24
CA ALA A 168 -30.23 -11.05 13.77
C ALA A 168 -31.63 -10.46 14.03
N GLY A 169 -32.29 -10.95 15.09
CA GLY A 169 -33.45 -10.29 15.69
C GLY A 169 -33.03 -9.03 16.46
N GLY A 170 -32.54 -8.00 15.77
CA GLY A 170 -32.19 -6.71 16.37
C GLY A 170 -33.42 -5.81 16.52
N ARG A 171 -33.78 -5.41 17.75
CA ARG A 171 -34.87 -4.46 18.01
C ARG A 171 -34.47 -3.06 17.53
N VAL A 172 -35.33 -2.43 16.73
CA VAL A 172 -35.18 -1.08 16.15
C VAL A 172 -35.52 0.04 17.14
N SER A 173 -35.47 -0.22 18.47
CA SER A 173 -36.27 0.56 19.43
C SER A 173 -35.88 2.04 19.61
N GLU A 174 -34.78 2.52 19.01
CA GLU A 174 -34.35 3.93 19.11
C GLU A 174 -34.21 4.68 17.77
N SER A 175 -34.07 4.00 16.62
CA SER A 175 -33.85 4.64 15.30
C SER A 175 -35.14 4.89 14.51
N GLY A 176 -35.14 5.87 13.58
CA GLY A 176 -36.24 6.09 12.62
C GLY A 176 -36.38 5.04 11.50
N LYS A 177 -35.51 4.04 11.46
CA LYS A 177 -35.49 3.00 10.42
C LYS A 177 -36.75 2.12 10.44
N ARG A 178 -37.20 1.71 9.26
CA ARG A 178 -38.21 0.65 9.05
C ARG A 178 -37.62 -0.74 9.30
N ASP A 179 -36.37 -0.96 8.87
CA ASP A 179 -35.62 -2.19 9.09
C ASP A 179 -34.22 -1.87 9.66
N HIS A 180 -33.70 -2.67 10.58
CA HIS A 180 -32.37 -2.49 11.16
C HIS A 180 -31.23 -2.52 10.12
N LYS A 181 -31.44 -3.21 9.00
CA LYS A 181 -30.47 -3.33 7.90
C LYS A 181 -30.43 -2.08 7.02
N ASP A 182 -31.50 -1.29 7.00
CA ASP A 182 -31.54 -0.05 6.23
C ASP A 182 -30.43 0.90 6.69
N PHE A 183 -29.79 1.59 5.75
CA PHE A 183 -28.65 2.47 6.03
C PHE A 183 -28.97 3.91 5.65
N ALA A 184 -28.35 4.85 6.37
CA ALA A 184 -28.61 6.27 6.19
C ALA A 184 -27.99 6.76 4.87
N LEU A 185 -28.79 7.51 4.10
CA LEU A 185 -28.35 8.34 2.98
C LEU A 185 -28.10 9.77 3.46
N TRP A 186 -28.95 10.25 4.37
CA TRP A 186 -28.85 11.55 5.01
C TRP A 186 -29.16 11.42 6.51
N LYS A 187 -28.38 12.06 7.37
CA LYS A 187 -28.60 12.12 8.82
C LYS A 187 -29.01 13.54 9.20
N SER A 188 -30.13 13.71 9.90
CA SER A 188 -30.56 15.03 10.39
C SER A 188 -29.54 15.62 11.36
N ALA A 189 -29.38 16.94 11.33
CA ALA A 189 -28.41 17.65 12.15
C ALA A 189 -28.65 17.45 13.64
N LYS A 190 -27.56 17.29 14.39
CA LYS A 190 -27.56 17.42 15.86
C LYS A 190 -27.00 18.80 16.24
N PRO A 191 -27.43 19.38 17.38
CA PRO A 191 -26.95 20.69 17.80
C PRO A 191 -25.41 20.76 17.88
N GLY A 192 -24.82 21.72 17.18
CA GLY A 192 -23.37 21.96 17.18
C GLY A 192 -22.56 21.09 16.22
N GLU A 193 -23.17 20.18 15.45
CA GLU A 193 -22.49 19.43 14.39
C GLU A 193 -22.44 20.24 13.08
N PRO A 194 -21.42 20.02 12.21
CA PRO A 194 -21.42 20.53 10.85
C PRO A 194 -22.64 20.04 10.08
N THR A 195 -23.27 20.94 9.32
CA THR A 195 -24.52 20.66 8.63
C THR A 195 -24.63 21.42 7.31
N TRP A 196 -25.41 20.87 6.39
CA TRP A 196 -25.77 21.43 5.10
C TRP A 196 -27.30 21.48 4.96
N PRO A 197 -27.85 22.48 4.25
CA PRO A 197 -29.27 22.52 3.94
C PRO A 197 -29.64 21.39 2.98
N SER A 198 -30.83 20.81 3.15
CA SER A 198 -31.37 19.79 2.24
C SER A 198 -32.91 19.86 2.18
N PRO A 199 -33.55 19.19 1.21
CA PRO A 199 -35.01 19.07 1.15
C PRO A 199 -35.64 18.42 2.39
N TRP A 200 -34.85 17.69 3.19
CA TRP A 200 -35.29 16.99 4.40
C TRP A 200 -34.87 17.72 5.68
N GLY A 201 -34.44 18.98 5.56
CA GLY A 201 -33.90 19.79 6.63
C GLY A 201 -32.38 19.68 6.77
N ASP A 202 -31.83 20.52 7.64
CA ASP A 202 -30.40 20.57 7.91
C ASP A 202 -29.88 19.20 8.37
N GLY A 203 -28.80 18.74 7.76
CA GLY A 203 -28.13 17.50 8.13
C GLY A 203 -26.81 17.28 7.42
N ARG A 204 -26.41 16.02 7.29
CA ARG A 204 -25.16 15.61 6.65
C ARG A 204 -25.28 14.26 5.97
N PRO A 205 -24.43 13.95 4.98
CA PRO A 205 -24.49 12.68 4.28
C PRO A 205 -24.24 11.47 5.19
N GLY A 206 -24.81 10.33 4.81
CA GLY A 206 -24.45 9.03 5.35
C GLY A 206 -23.12 8.53 4.79
N TRP A 207 -22.41 7.67 5.52
CA TRP A 207 -21.07 7.23 5.13
C TRP A 207 -20.98 6.61 3.73
N HIS A 208 -22.00 5.90 3.26
CA HIS A 208 -21.91 5.15 2.00
C HIS A 208 -22.13 6.01 0.74
N ILE A 209 -22.98 7.05 0.85
CA ILE A 209 -23.41 7.81 -0.33
C ILE A 209 -22.28 8.65 -0.94
N GLU A 210 -21.25 8.96 -0.14
CA GLU A 210 -20.12 9.77 -0.56
C GLU A 210 -19.33 9.11 -1.70
N CYS A 211 -19.00 7.82 -1.56
CA CYS A 211 -18.24 7.08 -2.56
C CYS A 211 -19.05 6.89 -3.84
N THR A 212 -20.38 6.70 -3.72
CA THR A 212 -21.26 6.64 -4.90
C THR A 212 -21.23 7.97 -5.66
N ALA A 213 -21.38 9.11 -4.97
CA ALA A 213 -21.38 10.42 -5.62
C ALA A 213 -20.03 10.74 -6.28
N MET A 214 -18.94 10.63 -5.52
CA MET A 214 -17.59 10.98 -6.00
C MET A 214 -17.12 10.05 -7.12
N SER A 215 -17.32 8.73 -7.00
CA SER A 215 -16.89 7.80 -8.06
C SER A 215 -17.66 8.02 -9.36
N MET A 216 -18.96 8.31 -9.30
CA MET A 216 -19.77 8.56 -10.49
C MET A 216 -19.42 9.87 -11.18
N ASP A 217 -19.09 10.92 -10.44
CA ASP A 217 -18.70 12.20 -11.02
C ASP A 217 -17.40 12.08 -11.84
N HIS A 218 -16.36 11.45 -11.25
CA HIS A 218 -15.08 11.28 -11.93
C HIS A 218 -15.10 10.20 -13.02
N LEU A 219 -15.77 9.07 -12.77
CA LEU A 219 -15.61 7.86 -13.60
C LEU A 219 -16.83 7.55 -14.47
N GLY A 220 -17.97 8.17 -14.20
CA GLY A 220 -19.26 7.92 -14.86
C GLY A 220 -20.07 6.79 -14.22
N GLU A 221 -21.23 6.50 -14.81
CA GLU A 221 -22.20 5.52 -14.28
C GLU A 221 -21.70 4.06 -14.25
N GLN A 222 -20.65 3.75 -15.02
CA GLN A 222 -19.98 2.46 -15.02
C GLN A 222 -18.46 2.64 -15.13
N PHE A 223 -17.70 1.91 -14.30
CA PHE A 223 -16.24 1.94 -14.30
C PHE A 223 -15.60 0.57 -14.04
N ASP A 224 -14.27 0.49 -14.22
CA ASP A 224 -13.56 -0.78 -14.37
C ASP A 224 -13.27 -1.45 -13.03
N ILE A 225 -12.61 -0.75 -12.11
CA ILE A 225 -12.11 -1.30 -10.85
C ILE A 225 -12.63 -0.49 -9.66
N HIS A 226 -13.19 -1.18 -8.67
CA HIS A 226 -13.42 -0.62 -7.34
C HIS A 226 -12.65 -1.43 -6.28
N GLY A 227 -11.84 -0.73 -5.49
CA GLY A 227 -10.94 -1.29 -4.50
C GLY A 227 -11.19 -0.85 -3.06
N GLY A 228 -10.80 -1.70 -2.10
CA GLY A 228 -10.71 -1.32 -0.68
C GLY A 228 -10.29 -2.47 0.24
N GLY A 229 -10.27 -2.21 1.54
CA GLY A 229 -10.06 -3.25 2.57
C GLY A 229 -11.17 -4.29 2.60
N GLN A 230 -10.86 -5.52 3.02
CA GLN A 230 -11.88 -6.58 3.17
C GLN A 230 -13.01 -6.20 4.14
N ASP A 231 -12.78 -5.28 5.09
CA ASP A 231 -13.84 -4.72 5.95
C ASP A 231 -14.83 -3.83 5.21
N LEU A 232 -14.47 -3.29 4.04
CA LEU A 232 -15.38 -2.46 3.23
C LEU A 232 -16.35 -3.28 2.39
N LEU A 233 -16.12 -4.58 2.21
CA LEU A 233 -17.08 -5.53 1.59
C LEU A 233 -18.51 -5.28 2.08
N PHE A 234 -18.67 -5.21 3.40
CA PHE A 234 -19.94 -4.98 4.05
C PHE A 234 -19.76 -4.20 5.35
N PRO A 235 -20.58 -3.16 5.59
CA PRO A 235 -21.73 -2.77 4.76
C PRO A 235 -21.37 -1.83 3.59
N HIS A 236 -20.14 -1.34 3.48
CA HIS A 236 -19.83 -0.16 2.67
C HIS A 236 -20.01 -0.36 1.15
N HIS A 237 -19.21 -1.21 0.51
CA HIS A 237 -19.28 -1.44 -0.92
C HIS A 237 -20.60 -2.11 -1.36
N GLU A 238 -21.22 -2.95 -0.51
CA GLU A 238 -22.58 -3.44 -0.80
C GLU A 238 -23.59 -2.29 -0.83
N ALA A 239 -23.53 -1.34 0.11
CA ALA A 239 -24.39 -0.16 0.09
C ALA A 239 -24.16 0.71 -1.16
N GLU A 240 -22.94 0.82 -1.66
CA GLU A 240 -22.65 1.52 -2.92
C GLU A 240 -23.25 0.83 -4.15
N ILE A 241 -23.28 -0.51 -4.17
CA ILE A 241 -24.01 -1.26 -5.21
C ILE A 241 -25.52 -0.95 -5.13
N PHE A 242 -26.09 -0.94 -3.92
CA PHE A 242 -27.49 -0.56 -3.71
C PHE A 242 -27.77 0.86 -4.22
N GLN A 243 -26.97 1.83 -3.80
CA GLN A 243 -27.13 3.23 -4.17
C GLN A 243 -26.93 3.44 -5.66
N GLY A 244 -25.78 3.03 -6.18
CA GLY A 244 -25.36 3.32 -7.55
C GLY A 244 -26.25 2.64 -8.60
N GLU A 245 -26.54 1.35 -8.45
CA GLU A 245 -27.35 0.63 -9.44
C GLU A 245 -28.83 1.02 -9.38
N CYS A 246 -29.37 1.37 -8.20
CA CYS A 246 -30.75 1.86 -8.10
C CYS A 246 -30.88 3.32 -8.58
N HIS A 247 -29.87 4.15 -8.33
CA HIS A 247 -29.83 5.52 -8.79
C HIS A 247 -29.67 5.62 -10.31
N THR A 248 -28.78 4.86 -10.93
CA THR A 248 -28.52 4.96 -12.38
C THR A 248 -29.41 4.03 -13.20
N GLY A 249 -29.78 2.87 -12.65
CA GLY A 249 -30.36 1.77 -13.43
C GLY A 249 -29.32 0.97 -14.24
N CYS A 250 -28.05 1.39 -14.20
CA CYS A 250 -26.95 0.73 -14.89
C CYS A 250 -26.43 -0.44 -14.06
N LYS A 251 -26.33 -1.62 -14.68
CA LYS A 251 -25.86 -2.84 -14.04
C LYS A 251 -24.87 -3.57 -14.96
N PRO A 252 -23.63 -3.84 -14.50
CA PRO A 252 -23.10 -3.46 -13.20
C PRO A 252 -22.50 -2.05 -13.16
N VAL A 253 -22.59 -1.35 -12.02
CA VAL A 253 -21.88 -0.07 -11.82
C VAL A 253 -20.35 -0.24 -11.82
N VAL A 254 -19.85 -1.37 -11.33
CA VAL A 254 -18.41 -1.71 -11.31
C VAL A 254 -18.18 -3.04 -12.02
N ASN A 255 -17.21 -3.09 -12.94
CA ASN A 255 -16.87 -4.33 -13.64
C ASN A 255 -16.11 -5.32 -12.75
N HIS A 256 -15.10 -4.84 -12.00
CA HIS A 256 -14.22 -5.64 -11.16
C HIS A 256 -14.08 -5.10 -9.74
N TRP A 257 -14.43 -5.92 -8.74
CA TRP A 257 -14.27 -5.59 -7.32
C TRP A 257 -13.03 -6.27 -6.74
N LEU A 258 -12.11 -5.51 -6.16
CA LEU A 258 -10.86 -6.01 -5.59
C LEU A 258 -10.77 -5.65 -4.11
N HIS A 259 -10.36 -6.60 -3.26
CA HIS A 259 -10.26 -6.36 -1.82
C HIS A 259 -8.99 -6.97 -1.23
N ASN A 260 -8.23 -6.18 -0.46
CA ASN A 260 -7.04 -6.69 0.24
C ASN A 260 -7.39 -7.35 1.59
N GLY A 261 -6.59 -8.33 1.98
CA GLY A 261 -6.72 -9.02 3.27
C GLY A 261 -6.31 -8.15 4.46
N PHE A 262 -6.73 -8.57 5.66
CA PHE A 262 -6.43 -7.88 6.92
C PHE A 262 -4.95 -7.94 7.30
N VAL A 263 -4.57 -6.99 8.16
CA VAL A 263 -3.31 -7.04 8.91
C VAL A 263 -3.62 -7.35 10.38
N ASN A 264 -2.93 -8.34 10.92
CA ASN A 264 -2.92 -8.70 12.33
C ASN A 264 -1.54 -8.38 12.92
N MET A 265 -1.45 -8.27 14.25
CA MET A 265 -0.19 -8.27 14.97
C MET A 265 -0.21 -9.32 16.06
N ASP A 266 0.85 -10.13 16.08
CA ASP A 266 1.02 -11.25 17.01
C ASP A 266 -0.21 -12.16 17.11
N GLY A 267 -0.87 -12.40 15.98
CA GLY A 267 -2.07 -13.22 15.87
C GLY A 267 -3.39 -12.53 16.26
N GLU A 268 -3.36 -11.29 16.74
CA GLU A 268 -4.55 -10.51 17.07
C GLU A 268 -4.85 -9.45 15.99
N LYS A 269 -6.14 -9.25 15.70
CA LYS A 269 -6.56 -8.16 14.82
C LYS A 269 -6.21 -6.82 15.45
N MET A 270 -5.59 -5.93 14.68
CA MET A 270 -5.27 -4.57 15.15
C MET A 270 -6.55 -3.79 15.49
N SER A 271 -6.58 -3.17 16.66
CA SER A 271 -7.63 -2.21 17.02
C SER A 271 -7.16 -1.20 18.07
N LYS A 272 -7.65 0.04 17.99
CA LYS A 272 -7.34 1.08 19.00
C LYS A 272 -7.74 0.63 20.42
N SER A 273 -8.81 -0.14 20.56
CA SER A 273 -9.31 -0.65 21.85
C SER A 273 -8.40 -1.69 22.51
N LEU A 274 -7.63 -2.45 21.72
CA LEU A 274 -6.71 -3.48 22.24
C LEU A 274 -5.31 -2.93 22.54
N GLY A 275 -5.05 -1.65 22.24
CA GLY A 275 -3.72 -1.04 22.44
C GLY A 275 -2.64 -1.56 21.49
N ASN A 276 -2.98 -2.47 20.57
CA ASN A 276 -2.12 -3.00 19.52
C ASN A 276 -2.29 -2.23 18.20
N PHE A 277 -2.47 -0.92 18.27
CA PHE A 277 -2.66 -0.05 17.10
C PHE A 277 -1.42 0.81 16.92
N TRP A 278 -0.77 0.70 15.77
CA TRP A 278 0.46 1.43 15.46
C TRP A 278 0.24 2.26 14.21
N THR A 279 0.58 3.54 14.29
CA THR A 279 0.56 4.40 13.10
C THR A 279 1.70 4.01 12.16
N ILE A 280 1.62 4.42 10.90
CA ILE A 280 2.69 4.22 9.93
C ILE A 280 3.98 4.87 10.44
N ARG A 281 3.87 6.07 11.01
CA ARG A 281 4.97 6.84 11.59
C ARG A 281 5.64 6.12 12.75
N ASP A 282 4.87 5.63 13.71
CA ASP A 282 5.42 4.91 14.87
C ASP A 282 6.22 3.68 14.46
N ILE A 283 5.81 2.99 13.39
CA ILE A 283 6.55 1.85 12.84
C ILE A 283 7.80 2.34 12.11
N CYS A 284 7.69 3.41 11.33
CA CYS A 284 8.79 3.97 10.54
C CYS A 284 9.88 4.63 11.38
N GLU A 285 9.62 4.96 12.65
CA GLU A 285 10.66 5.34 13.61
C GLU A 285 11.66 4.21 13.90
N LYS A 286 11.22 2.95 13.73
CA LYS A 286 12.00 1.75 14.09
C LYS A 286 12.42 0.92 12.90
N ILE A 287 11.63 0.97 11.82
CA ILE A 287 11.80 0.14 10.63
C ILE A 287 11.88 1.07 9.42
N ASP A 288 12.88 0.87 8.56
CA ASP A 288 12.97 1.64 7.32
C ASP A 288 11.65 1.49 6.50
N PRO A 289 11.07 2.58 5.99
CA PRO A 289 9.80 2.54 5.28
C PRO A 289 9.77 1.56 4.09
N LEU A 290 10.87 1.40 3.36
CA LEU A 290 10.96 0.46 2.24
C LEU A 290 11.08 -0.99 2.73
N VAL A 291 11.62 -1.23 3.93
CA VAL A 291 11.56 -2.54 4.60
C VAL A 291 10.11 -2.88 4.98
N LEU A 292 9.36 -1.91 5.53
CA LEU A 292 7.94 -2.10 5.83
C LEU A 292 7.14 -2.40 4.56
N ARG A 293 7.36 -1.62 3.50
CA ARG A 293 6.77 -1.88 2.18
C ARG A 293 7.12 -3.28 1.68
N PHE A 294 8.40 -3.65 1.70
CA PHE A 294 8.87 -4.98 1.29
C PHE A 294 8.15 -6.10 2.06
N ALA A 295 8.02 -5.96 3.39
CA ALA A 295 7.32 -6.93 4.23
C ALA A 295 5.87 -7.11 3.79
N LEU A 296 5.16 -6.00 3.55
CA LEU A 296 3.76 -6.01 3.14
C LEU A 296 3.57 -6.59 1.73
N ILE A 297 4.45 -6.32 0.77
CA ILE A 297 4.32 -6.88 -0.58
C ILE A 297 4.76 -8.35 -0.68
N ASN A 298 5.54 -8.86 0.28
CA ASN A 298 5.97 -10.27 0.32
C ASN A 298 4.86 -11.24 0.81
N ALA A 299 3.62 -10.75 0.85
CA ALA A 299 2.40 -11.53 0.99
C ALA A 299 1.39 -11.07 -0.06
N HIS A 300 0.76 -12.02 -0.75
CA HIS A 300 -0.29 -11.75 -1.74
C HIS A 300 -1.35 -10.81 -1.15
N TYR A 301 -1.78 -9.77 -1.88
CA TYR A 301 -2.56 -8.67 -1.31
C TYR A 301 -3.88 -9.10 -0.63
N ARG A 302 -4.53 -10.15 -1.18
CA ARG A 302 -5.76 -10.77 -0.64
C ARG A 302 -5.56 -11.61 0.62
N SER A 303 -4.35 -12.06 0.89
CA SER A 303 -4.08 -12.89 2.07
C SER A 303 -4.00 -12.03 3.32
N PRO A 304 -4.51 -12.51 4.47
CA PRO A 304 -4.21 -11.87 5.74
C PRO A 304 -2.71 -11.95 6.00
N ILE A 305 -2.15 -10.90 6.61
CA ILE A 305 -0.75 -10.86 7.00
C ILE A 305 -0.67 -10.66 8.51
N ASP A 306 0.18 -11.46 9.16
CA ASP A 306 0.48 -11.32 10.57
C ASP A 306 1.84 -10.64 10.69
N MET A 307 1.83 -9.42 11.22
CA MET A 307 3.01 -8.58 11.38
C MET A 307 3.65 -8.91 12.72
N ASN A 308 4.83 -9.51 12.66
CA ASN A 308 5.63 -9.91 13.81
C ASN A 308 7.11 -9.60 13.57
N GLU A 309 7.91 -9.66 14.63
CA GLU A 309 9.34 -9.33 14.61
C GLU A 309 10.13 -10.17 13.60
N GLN A 310 9.81 -11.46 13.49
CA GLN A 310 10.49 -12.36 12.55
C GLN A 310 10.25 -11.95 11.09
N LEU A 311 9.01 -11.61 10.73
CA LEU A 311 8.67 -11.14 9.39
C LEU A 311 9.43 -9.85 9.04
N LEU A 312 9.46 -8.88 9.96
CA LEU A 312 10.15 -7.61 9.77
C LEU A 312 11.66 -7.79 9.68
N HIS A 313 12.25 -8.64 10.51
CA HIS A 313 13.67 -8.97 10.45
C HIS A 313 14.05 -9.65 9.13
N ASP A 314 13.23 -10.61 8.65
CA ASP A 314 13.44 -11.28 7.38
C ASP A 314 13.26 -10.33 6.18
N ALA A 315 12.29 -9.41 6.26
CA ALA A 315 12.13 -8.35 5.29
C ALA A 315 13.37 -7.45 5.24
N GLY A 316 13.86 -7.01 6.40
CA GLY A 316 15.06 -6.18 6.53
C GLY A 316 16.27 -6.85 5.91
N ARG A 317 16.56 -8.11 6.24
CA ARG A 317 17.70 -8.84 5.66
C ARG A 317 17.60 -8.97 4.13
N ASN A 318 16.42 -9.28 3.61
CA ASN A 318 16.23 -9.42 2.17
C ASN A 318 16.35 -8.08 1.43
N HIS A 319 15.76 -7.04 1.99
CA HIS A 319 15.82 -5.68 1.44
C HIS A 319 17.25 -5.13 1.47
N SER A 320 17.99 -5.29 2.58
CA SER A 320 19.40 -4.90 2.65
C SER A 320 20.24 -5.56 1.56
N ARG A 321 20.01 -6.85 1.25
CA ARG A 321 20.71 -7.52 0.14
C ARG A 321 20.38 -6.88 -1.21
N ILE A 322 19.13 -6.50 -1.45
CA ILE A 322 18.74 -5.77 -2.66
C ILE A 322 19.54 -4.47 -2.74
N LEU A 323 19.57 -3.69 -1.66
CA LEU A 323 20.29 -2.41 -1.63
C LEU A 323 21.80 -2.56 -1.81
N THR A 324 22.43 -3.56 -1.19
CA THR A 324 23.87 -3.82 -1.35
C THR A 324 24.22 -4.10 -2.81
N VAL A 325 23.48 -4.99 -3.48
CA VAL A 325 23.72 -5.32 -4.89
C VAL A 325 23.39 -4.14 -5.79
N TYR A 326 22.34 -3.38 -5.48
CA TYR A 326 21.98 -2.18 -6.24
C TYR A 326 23.09 -1.12 -6.18
N LYS A 327 23.59 -0.82 -4.98
CA LYS A 327 24.72 0.10 -4.79
C LYS A 327 25.97 -0.38 -5.53
N GLN A 328 26.31 -1.67 -5.40
CA GLN A 328 27.44 -2.26 -6.11
C GLN A 328 27.28 -2.13 -7.63
N ALA A 329 26.08 -2.35 -8.17
CA ALA A 329 25.82 -2.19 -9.59
C ALA A 329 26.00 -0.73 -10.03
N LEU A 330 25.48 0.24 -9.27
CA LEU A 330 25.67 1.67 -9.53
C LEU A 330 27.15 2.08 -9.53
N GLU A 331 27.92 1.60 -8.54
CA GLU A 331 29.37 1.89 -8.43
C GLU A 331 30.20 1.31 -9.57
N ASN A 332 29.72 0.25 -10.24
CA ASN A 332 30.42 -0.42 -11.32
C ASN A 332 29.97 0.03 -12.73
N GLN A 333 29.00 0.95 -12.85
CA GLN A 333 28.52 1.45 -14.14
C GLN A 333 29.63 2.15 -14.95
N CYS A 334 29.40 2.26 -16.26
CA CYS A 334 30.25 3.06 -17.15
C CYS A 334 29.42 3.90 -18.12
N GLU A 335 29.98 5.01 -18.61
CA GLU A 335 29.30 5.90 -19.56
C GLU A 335 29.07 5.27 -20.93
N ASN A 336 29.93 4.34 -21.35
CA ASN A 336 29.93 3.76 -22.69
C ASN A 336 29.90 2.21 -22.61
N PRO A 337 28.75 1.61 -22.25
CA PRO A 337 28.62 0.17 -22.13
C PRO A 337 28.79 -0.51 -23.50
N LEU A 338 29.43 -1.67 -23.50
CA LEU A 338 29.46 -2.55 -24.66
C LEU A 338 28.10 -3.22 -24.84
N PRO A 339 27.72 -3.56 -26.08
CA PRO A 339 26.58 -4.45 -26.32
C PRO A 339 26.80 -5.79 -25.62
N LEU A 340 25.87 -6.16 -24.74
CA LEU A 340 25.89 -7.46 -24.08
C LEU A 340 25.45 -8.56 -25.07
N PRO A 341 25.99 -9.78 -24.92
CA PRO A 341 25.57 -10.91 -25.74
C PRO A 341 24.12 -11.28 -25.44
N LYS A 342 23.44 -11.91 -26.40
CA LYS A 342 22.09 -12.46 -26.17
C LYS A 342 22.14 -13.52 -25.08
N GLY A 343 21.21 -13.45 -24.12
CA GLY A 343 21.11 -14.43 -23.04
C GLY A 343 20.78 -15.85 -23.53
N ASP A 344 21.39 -16.86 -22.90
CA ASP A 344 21.09 -18.27 -23.13
C ASP A 344 21.36 -19.10 -21.87
N VAL A 345 20.29 -19.61 -21.25
CA VAL A 345 20.35 -20.44 -20.03
C VAL A 345 21.15 -21.73 -20.20
N ALA A 346 21.31 -22.23 -21.42
CA ALA A 346 22.07 -23.43 -21.74
C ALA A 346 23.57 -23.15 -21.96
N SER A 347 23.96 -21.87 -22.03
CA SER A 347 25.35 -21.49 -22.27
C SER A 347 26.27 -21.91 -21.11
N GLY A 348 27.49 -22.33 -21.48
CA GLY A 348 28.57 -22.54 -20.51
C GLY A 348 29.30 -21.25 -20.12
N VAL A 349 29.07 -20.15 -20.83
CA VAL A 349 29.69 -18.85 -20.54
C VAL A 349 28.87 -18.16 -19.44
N PRO A 350 29.47 -17.82 -18.28
CA PRO A 350 28.74 -17.27 -17.14
C PRO A 350 27.86 -16.06 -17.48
N LEU A 351 28.42 -15.04 -18.15
CA LEU A 351 27.68 -13.82 -18.52
C LEU A 351 26.43 -14.14 -19.36
N ILE A 352 26.59 -14.93 -20.44
CA ILE A 352 25.49 -15.31 -21.34
C ILE A 352 24.41 -16.10 -20.58
N LYS A 353 24.84 -17.01 -19.70
CA LYS A 353 23.93 -17.82 -18.90
C LYS A 353 23.12 -16.96 -17.93
N SER A 354 23.77 -16.06 -17.22
CA SER A 354 23.11 -15.18 -16.25
C SER A 354 22.13 -14.23 -16.92
N LEU A 355 22.49 -13.66 -18.08
CA LEU A 355 21.56 -12.85 -18.88
C LEU A 355 20.30 -13.64 -19.26
N GLY A 356 20.46 -14.89 -19.73
CA GLY A 356 19.32 -15.77 -20.01
C GLY A 356 18.48 -16.12 -18.78
N LEU A 357 19.10 -16.27 -17.61
CA LEU A 357 18.38 -16.50 -16.34
C LEU A 357 17.60 -15.25 -15.92
N MET A 358 18.17 -14.06 -16.08
CA MET A 358 17.51 -12.79 -15.76
C MET A 358 16.31 -12.51 -16.66
N GLU A 359 16.42 -12.79 -17.97
CA GLU A 359 15.28 -12.75 -18.90
C GLU A 359 14.16 -13.71 -18.43
N LYS A 360 14.51 -14.95 -18.03
CA LYS A 360 13.52 -15.92 -17.53
C LYS A 360 12.88 -15.51 -16.21
N MET A 361 13.63 -14.82 -15.34
CA MET A 361 13.09 -14.27 -14.09
C MET A 361 12.12 -13.12 -14.35
N ALA A 362 12.45 -12.22 -15.28
CA ALA A 362 11.56 -11.15 -15.73
C ALA A 362 10.26 -11.71 -16.34
N GLU A 363 10.36 -12.70 -17.25
CA GLU A 363 9.18 -13.39 -17.79
C GLU A 363 8.33 -14.04 -16.70
N ALA A 364 8.96 -14.68 -15.71
CA ALA A 364 8.25 -15.34 -14.61
C ALA A 364 7.61 -14.34 -13.64
N LEU A 365 8.24 -13.19 -13.43
CA LEU A 365 7.69 -12.07 -12.66
C LEU A 365 6.44 -11.52 -13.34
N ALA A 366 6.51 -11.24 -14.64
CA ALA A 366 5.36 -10.76 -15.41
C ALA A 366 4.19 -11.75 -15.35
N LYS A 367 4.47 -13.06 -15.48
CA LYS A 367 3.45 -14.11 -15.32
C LYS A 367 2.83 -14.16 -13.93
N ALA A 368 3.60 -13.85 -12.88
CA ALA A 368 3.11 -13.79 -11.51
C ALA A 368 2.20 -12.56 -11.29
N MET A 369 2.61 -11.40 -11.80
CA MET A 369 1.80 -10.19 -11.72
C MET A 369 0.52 -10.30 -12.58
N ASP A 370 0.60 -10.94 -13.75
CA ASP A 370 -0.57 -11.32 -14.57
C ASP A 370 -1.52 -12.30 -13.88
N ASP A 371 -1.07 -13.01 -12.85
CA ASP A 371 -1.89 -13.95 -12.09
C ASP A 371 -2.34 -13.33 -10.76
N ASP A 372 -3.28 -12.39 -10.83
CA ASP A 372 -3.90 -11.73 -9.67
C ASP A 372 -2.91 -10.91 -8.84
N PHE A 373 -1.99 -10.20 -9.52
CA PHE A 373 -1.00 -9.33 -8.89
C PHE A 373 -0.19 -10.05 -7.81
N ASN A 374 0.31 -11.26 -8.12
CA ASN A 374 1.00 -12.11 -7.16
C ASN A 374 2.41 -11.58 -6.82
N SER A 375 2.43 -10.56 -5.97
CA SER A 375 3.63 -9.85 -5.52
C SER A 375 4.62 -10.75 -4.80
N ARG A 376 4.16 -11.78 -4.08
CA ARG A 376 5.04 -12.73 -3.39
C ARG A 376 5.92 -13.50 -4.37
N GLU A 377 5.34 -14.02 -5.45
CA GLU A 377 6.11 -14.70 -6.51
C GLU A 377 7.00 -13.72 -7.28
N ALA A 378 6.53 -12.50 -7.54
CA ALA A 378 7.33 -11.43 -8.16
C ALA A 378 8.57 -11.08 -7.32
N VAL A 379 8.40 -10.84 -6.01
CA VAL A 379 9.49 -10.62 -5.05
C VAL A 379 10.48 -11.77 -5.07
N ALA A 380 10.00 -13.03 -5.13
CA ALA A 380 10.88 -14.19 -5.21
C ALA A 380 11.75 -14.17 -6.49
N LYS A 381 11.23 -13.71 -7.63
CA LYS A 381 12.02 -13.56 -8.87
C LYS A 381 13.00 -12.41 -8.78
N VAL A 382 12.61 -11.27 -8.20
CA VAL A 382 13.52 -10.14 -7.94
C VAL A 382 14.68 -10.58 -7.05
N LEU A 383 14.42 -11.23 -5.92
CA LEU A 383 15.48 -11.75 -5.05
C LEU A 383 16.37 -12.79 -5.76
N GLY A 384 15.82 -13.55 -6.71
CA GLY A 384 16.58 -14.44 -7.58
C GLY A 384 17.53 -13.67 -8.50
N GLY A 385 17.03 -12.61 -9.15
CA GLY A 385 17.81 -11.75 -10.03
C GLY A 385 18.93 -11.05 -9.28
N VAL A 386 18.62 -10.46 -8.13
CA VAL A 386 19.60 -9.83 -7.23
C VAL A 386 20.75 -10.78 -6.87
N ARG A 387 20.45 -12.05 -6.57
CA ARG A 387 21.50 -13.04 -6.28
C ARG A 387 22.40 -13.30 -7.49
N GLU A 388 21.82 -13.40 -8.69
CA GLU A 388 22.61 -13.66 -9.90
C GLU A 388 23.43 -12.43 -10.33
N ILE A 389 22.88 -11.22 -10.16
CA ILE A 389 23.59 -9.96 -10.37
C ILE A 389 24.81 -9.88 -9.45
N GLY A 390 24.62 -10.01 -8.13
CA GLY A 390 25.72 -9.91 -7.17
C GLY A 390 26.83 -10.91 -7.48
N LYS A 391 26.46 -12.17 -7.77
CA LYS A 391 27.42 -13.21 -8.17
C LYS A 391 28.24 -12.84 -9.41
N LEU A 392 27.64 -12.20 -10.42
CA LEU A 392 28.38 -11.77 -11.60
C LEU A 392 29.27 -10.54 -11.32
N LEU A 393 28.79 -9.57 -10.55
CA LEU A 393 29.59 -8.41 -10.16
C LEU A 393 30.83 -8.82 -9.34
N ASP A 394 30.69 -9.84 -8.51
CA ASP A 394 31.78 -10.41 -7.69
C ASP A 394 32.71 -11.35 -8.47
N SER A 395 32.38 -11.70 -9.72
CA SER A 395 33.18 -12.64 -10.51
C SER A 395 34.37 -11.99 -11.22
N ASP A 396 35.28 -12.82 -11.72
CA ASP A 396 36.48 -12.41 -12.48
C ASP A 396 36.18 -12.04 -13.94
N LEU A 397 34.99 -11.49 -14.23
CA LEU A 397 34.68 -10.92 -15.55
C LEU A 397 35.68 -9.82 -15.92
N GLU A 398 35.99 -9.71 -17.21
CA GLU A 398 36.77 -8.58 -17.71
C GLU A 398 36.10 -7.26 -17.31
N VAL A 399 36.90 -6.29 -16.89
CA VAL A 399 36.41 -5.01 -16.32
C VAL A 399 35.34 -4.37 -17.21
N LYS A 400 35.54 -4.39 -18.53
CA LYS A 400 34.62 -3.78 -19.48
C LYS A 400 33.30 -4.52 -19.61
N ASP A 401 33.33 -5.86 -19.56
CA ASP A 401 32.11 -6.68 -19.54
C ASP A 401 31.36 -6.50 -18.22
N LYS A 402 32.09 -6.45 -17.09
CA LYS A 402 31.52 -6.19 -15.77
C LYS A 402 30.80 -4.85 -15.71
N SER A 403 31.42 -3.77 -16.19
CA SER A 403 30.77 -2.45 -16.20
C SER A 403 29.58 -2.36 -17.15
N SER A 404 29.65 -3.04 -18.29
CA SER A 404 28.51 -3.11 -19.22
C SER A 404 27.35 -3.90 -18.63
N PHE A 405 27.65 -5.00 -17.92
CA PHE A 405 26.67 -5.77 -17.17
C PHE A 405 26.08 -4.97 -16.00
N ALA A 406 26.89 -4.16 -15.32
CA ALA A 406 26.44 -3.31 -14.23
C ALA A 406 25.38 -2.28 -14.69
N ASN A 407 25.54 -1.69 -15.89
CA ASN A 407 24.52 -0.84 -16.50
C ASN A 407 23.19 -1.60 -16.69
N PHE A 408 23.24 -2.79 -17.28
CA PHE A 408 22.07 -3.65 -17.45
C PHE A 408 21.44 -4.07 -16.11
N ALA A 409 22.27 -4.39 -15.11
CA ALA A 409 21.80 -4.77 -13.79
C ALA A 409 21.04 -3.64 -13.08
N VAL A 410 21.54 -2.40 -13.20
CA VAL A 410 20.83 -1.21 -12.69
C VAL A 410 19.48 -1.05 -13.38
N GLU A 411 19.44 -1.08 -14.72
CA GLU A 411 18.18 -0.97 -15.47
C GLU A 411 17.18 -2.05 -15.07
N TRP A 412 17.63 -3.31 -15.00
CA TRP A 412 16.80 -4.45 -14.59
C TRP A 412 16.26 -4.28 -13.17
N MET A 413 17.10 -3.84 -12.23
CA MET A 413 16.69 -3.64 -10.84
C MET A 413 15.72 -2.45 -10.71
N GLU A 414 16.02 -1.32 -11.37
CA GLU A 414 15.14 -0.16 -11.39
C GLU A 414 13.78 -0.47 -12.02
N GLU A 415 13.74 -1.30 -13.05
CA GLU A 415 12.48 -1.74 -13.66
C GLU A 415 11.67 -2.64 -12.72
N TYR A 416 12.25 -3.75 -12.26
CA TYR A 416 11.45 -4.76 -11.55
C TYR A 416 11.35 -4.51 -10.04
N ALA A 417 12.42 -4.07 -9.38
CA ALA A 417 12.40 -3.77 -7.95
C ALA A 417 11.95 -2.32 -7.68
N GLY A 418 12.32 -1.38 -8.55
CA GLY A 418 11.93 0.03 -8.44
C GLY A 418 10.53 0.31 -8.96
N LEU A 419 10.32 0.25 -10.27
CA LEU A 419 9.09 0.68 -10.93
C LEU A 419 7.90 -0.24 -10.59
N VAL A 420 8.07 -1.56 -10.74
CA VAL A 420 6.97 -2.53 -10.50
C VAL A 420 6.68 -2.73 -9.02
N LEU A 421 7.71 -2.97 -8.19
CA LEU A 421 7.51 -3.29 -6.78
C LEU A 421 7.62 -2.09 -5.83
N GLY A 422 8.21 -0.97 -6.24
CA GLY A 422 8.36 0.24 -5.42
C GLY A 422 9.33 0.09 -4.24
N ILE A 423 10.25 -0.88 -4.27
CA ILE A 423 11.12 -1.21 -3.12
C ILE A 423 12.56 -0.72 -3.25
N LEU A 424 12.88 0.04 -4.30
CA LEU A 424 14.19 0.69 -4.44
C LEU A 424 14.10 2.17 -4.08
N PRO A 425 15.09 2.70 -3.34
CA PRO A 425 15.29 4.14 -3.23
C PRO A 425 15.81 4.71 -4.56
N SER A 426 15.82 6.04 -4.68
CA SER A 426 16.46 6.72 -5.80
C SER A 426 17.98 6.49 -5.82
N ARG A 427 18.61 6.71 -6.99
CA ARG A 427 20.07 6.63 -7.14
C ARG A 427 20.79 7.58 -6.18
N ASP A 428 20.28 8.79 -6.02
CA ASP A 428 20.90 9.80 -5.14
C ASP A 428 20.81 9.38 -3.68
N GLU A 429 19.67 8.86 -3.23
CA GLU A 429 19.49 8.42 -1.83
C GLU A 429 20.39 7.24 -1.45
N ILE A 430 20.60 6.27 -2.36
CA ILE A 430 21.44 5.10 -2.06
C ILE A 430 22.94 5.39 -2.16
N MET A 431 23.32 6.31 -3.05
CA MET A 431 24.72 6.70 -3.25
C MET A 431 25.16 7.74 -2.23
N THR A 432 24.24 8.51 -1.66
CA THR A 432 24.52 9.35 -0.51
C THR A 432 24.82 8.45 0.69
N GLU A 433 26.01 8.60 1.29
CA GLU A 433 26.25 7.99 2.60
C GLU A 433 25.22 8.57 3.58
N LYS A 434 24.21 7.77 3.95
CA LYS A 434 23.41 8.05 5.14
C LYS A 434 24.36 7.95 6.32
N VAL A 435 24.95 9.09 6.68
CA VAL A 435 25.72 9.16 7.90
C VAL A 435 24.69 9.19 9.03
N ASP A 436 24.58 8.07 9.75
CA ASP A 436 23.88 8.07 11.03
C ASP A 436 24.52 9.19 11.86
N PRO A 437 23.76 10.19 12.35
CA PRO A 437 24.31 11.32 13.09
C PRO A 437 25.19 10.88 14.27
N LYS A 438 24.81 9.77 14.91
CA LYS A 438 25.58 9.16 15.99
C LYS A 438 26.86 8.51 15.46
N ARG A 439 26.79 7.89 14.28
CA ARG A 439 27.96 7.34 13.57
C ARG A 439 28.92 8.45 13.16
N ASP A 440 28.43 9.60 12.68
CA ASP A 440 29.27 10.77 12.35
C ASP A 440 29.93 11.36 13.58
N GLU A 441 29.15 11.51 14.67
CA GLU A 441 29.62 12.03 15.95
C GLU A 441 30.80 11.23 16.49
N ILE A 442 30.73 9.90 16.42
CA ILE A 442 31.79 9.01 16.92
C ILE A 442 32.82 8.61 15.85
N ARG A 443 32.61 8.94 14.56
CA ARG A 443 33.43 8.44 13.43
C ARG A 443 34.90 8.72 13.66
N SER A 444 35.24 9.97 13.98
CA SER A 444 36.63 10.38 14.20
C SER A 444 37.26 9.67 15.40
N GLU A 445 36.51 9.46 16.49
CA GLU A 445 37.01 8.78 17.68
C GLU A 445 37.24 7.29 17.41
N VAL A 446 36.32 6.65 16.70
CA VAL A 446 36.40 5.23 16.32
C VAL A 446 37.56 4.99 15.36
N GLU A 447 37.75 5.83 14.35
CA GLU A 447 38.85 5.72 13.39
C GLU A 447 40.23 5.86 14.08
N ASP A 448 40.36 6.82 15.01
CA ASP A 448 41.57 6.99 15.81
C ASP A 448 41.84 5.79 16.72
N LEU A 449 40.80 5.23 17.37
CA LEU A 449 40.92 4.01 18.18
C LEU A 449 41.30 2.80 17.32
N LEU A 450 40.72 2.64 16.13
CA LEU A 450 41.07 1.56 15.21
C LEU A 450 42.53 1.65 14.74
N LYS A 451 43.02 2.86 14.47
CA LYS A 451 44.42 3.10 14.13
C LYS A 451 45.36 2.72 15.29
N GLN A 452 45.06 3.19 16.51
CA GLN A 452 45.82 2.85 17.71
C GLN A 452 45.80 1.33 17.98
N ARG A 453 44.65 0.68 17.77
CA ARG A 453 44.51 -0.79 17.92
C ARG A 453 45.36 -1.53 16.89
N THR A 454 45.41 -1.04 15.66
CA THR A 454 46.23 -1.63 14.58
C THR A 454 47.71 -1.51 14.90
N GLU A 455 48.16 -0.36 15.38
CA GLU A 455 49.54 -0.13 15.85
C GLU A 455 49.90 -1.02 17.05
N ALA A 456 49.01 -1.14 18.03
CA ALA A 456 49.20 -2.03 19.18
C ALA A 456 49.35 -3.50 18.76
N ARG A 457 48.50 -3.98 17.83
CA ARG A 457 48.60 -5.34 17.28
C ARG A 457 49.89 -5.55 16.48
N ALA A 458 50.30 -4.58 15.66
CA ALA A 458 51.55 -4.65 14.90
C ALA A 458 52.77 -4.76 15.83
N ASN A 459 52.74 -4.06 16.97
CA ASN A 459 53.76 -4.10 18.02
C ASN A 459 53.62 -5.29 18.98
N LYS A 460 52.62 -6.17 18.79
CA LYS A 460 52.29 -7.31 19.66
C LYS A 460 51.94 -6.91 21.11
N ASP A 461 51.45 -5.69 21.31
CA ASP A 461 50.91 -5.20 22.58
C ASP A 461 49.42 -5.60 22.71
N TRP A 462 49.21 -6.86 23.09
CA TRP A 462 47.88 -7.43 23.26
C TRP A 462 47.04 -6.74 24.34
N PRO A 463 47.59 -6.38 25.53
CA PRO A 463 46.85 -5.65 26.54
C PRO A 463 46.33 -4.29 26.05
N ALA A 464 47.13 -3.52 25.31
CA ALA A 464 46.69 -2.26 24.74
C ALA A 464 45.61 -2.45 23.66
N ALA A 465 45.75 -3.47 22.80
CA ALA A 465 44.76 -3.78 21.78
C ALA A 465 43.40 -4.22 22.37
N ASP A 466 43.40 -5.00 23.46
CA ASP A 466 42.19 -5.39 24.18
C ASP A 466 41.53 -4.19 24.88
N ALA A 467 42.31 -3.33 25.53
CA ALA A 467 41.78 -2.12 26.17
C ALA A 467 41.12 -1.16 25.17
N ILE A 468 41.64 -1.07 23.94
CA ILE A 468 41.04 -0.27 22.87
C ILE A 468 39.77 -0.94 22.32
N ARG A 469 39.73 -2.27 22.20
CA ARG A 469 38.51 -3.00 21.83
C ARG A 469 37.39 -2.73 22.83
N ASP A 470 37.69 -2.74 24.12
CA ASP A 470 36.67 -2.51 25.15
C ASP A 470 36.13 -1.06 25.11
N LYS A 471 36.95 -0.08 24.73
CA LYS A 471 36.49 1.31 24.45
C LYS A 471 35.56 1.37 23.25
N LEU A 472 35.88 0.67 22.17
CA LEU A 472 35.03 0.59 20.98
C LEU A 472 33.67 -0.04 21.32
N VAL A 473 33.65 -1.13 22.09
CA VAL A 473 32.40 -1.75 22.59
C VAL A 473 31.60 -0.79 23.47
N ALA A 474 32.26 0.01 24.31
CA ALA A 474 31.58 1.01 25.15
C ALA A 474 30.93 2.14 24.33
N LEU A 475 31.45 2.44 23.14
CA LEU A 475 30.83 3.35 22.17
C LEU A 475 29.68 2.70 21.38
N GLY A 476 29.36 1.42 21.66
CA GLY A 476 28.40 0.62 20.90
C GLY A 476 28.97 0.02 19.62
N VAL A 477 30.28 0.13 19.40
CA VAL A 477 30.90 -0.26 18.13
C VAL A 477 31.39 -1.70 18.16
N THR A 478 30.92 -2.50 17.20
CA THR A 478 31.44 -3.84 16.92
C THR A 478 32.44 -3.76 15.77
N VAL A 479 33.61 -4.39 15.94
CA VAL A 479 34.69 -4.38 14.95
C VAL A 479 34.95 -5.77 14.41
N VAL A 480 34.95 -5.90 13.09
CA VAL A 480 35.29 -7.10 12.34
C VAL A 480 36.61 -6.87 11.61
N ASP A 481 37.63 -7.66 11.96
CA ASP A 481 38.91 -7.62 11.25
C ASP A 481 38.78 -8.37 9.91
N THR A 482 38.93 -7.67 8.77
CA THR A 482 38.91 -8.26 7.42
C THR A 482 40.30 -8.25 6.77
N ALA A 483 40.46 -8.90 5.61
CA ALA A 483 41.72 -8.89 4.85
C ALA A 483 42.12 -7.49 4.37
N ASP A 484 41.14 -6.60 4.16
CA ASP A 484 41.32 -5.23 3.69
C ASP A 484 41.42 -4.20 4.84
N GLY A 485 41.29 -4.66 6.09
CA GLY A 485 41.35 -3.83 7.29
C GLY A 485 40.17 -4.04 8.25
N PRO A 486 40.18 -3.37 9.42
CA PRO A 486 39.07 -3.44 10.36
C PRO A 486 37.86 -2.66 9.84
N VAL A 487 36.71 -3.32 9.76
CA VAL A 487 35.40 -2.74 9.45
C VAL A 487 34.57 -2.67 10.73
N TRP A 488 33.73 -1.66 10.89
CA TRP A 488 32.96 -1.45 12.12
C TRP A 488 31.50 -1.10 11.87
N GLU A 489 30.65 -1.51 12.81
CA GLU A 489 29.20 -1.30 12.85
C GLU A 489 28.76 -0.80 14.24
N LEU A 490 27.61 -0.12 14.29
CA LEU A 490 26.97 0.43 15.51
C LEU A 490 25.93 -0.49 16.12
#